data_AF-A0AAX1CFY0-F1
#
_entry.id   AF-A0AAX1CFY0-F1
#
_cell.length_a   1.000
_cell.length_b   1.000
_cell.length_c   1.000
_cell.angle_alpha   90.00
_cell.angle_beta   90.00
_cell.angle_gamma   90.00
#
_symmetry.space_group_name_H-M   'P 1'
#
loop_
_entity.id
_entity.type
_entity.pdbx_description
1 polymer ?
#
loop_
_entity_poly.entity_id
_entity_poly.type
_entity_poly.pdbx_seq_one_letter_code
_entity_poly.pdbx_strand_id
1 'polypeptide(L)'
;MTARQALHILILAMLAGSAWAEPAATAADACAAAQRGGKAAQADACAGASVPREADNTGLAPSPGSDWQPLAPQSMPGVFYDGASITQLSERPVVMLATVAWFYAQPRVSETNGQPYGSVTQAVIMNCSNNTYTVTETQHYAGPNATGSLVESLPVAGMSSAPVVRDPVQRSLRTVICPADGRRAPPQGTAAGKD
;
A
#
# COMPACT_ATOMS: atom_id res chain seq x y z
N MET A 1 48.79 1.48 -44.01
CA MET A 1 48.76 2.92 -44.28
C MET A 1 47.33 3.41 -44.17
N THR A 2 47.12 4.35 -43.25
CA THR A 2 46.13 5.46 -43.25
C THR A 2 44.67 5.22 -43.68
N ALA A 3 43.81 5.19 -42.65
CA ALA A 3 42.65 6.07 -42.42
C ALA A 3 41.74 6.46 -43.60
N ARG A 4 40.43 6.17 -43.46
CA ARG A 4 39.37 7.07 -43.93
C ARG A 4 38.20 7.11 -42.94
N GLN A 5 38.12 8.24 -42.25
CA GLN A 5 36.93 8.75 -41.58
C GLN A 5 35.86 9.06 -42.63
N ALA A 6 34.58 8.85 -42.30
CA ALA A 6 33.49 9.53 -42.99
C ALA A 6 32.43 9.92 -41.94
N LEU A 7 32.53 11.19 -41.54
CA LEU A 7 31.59 11.96 -40.75
C LEU A 7 30.27 12.08 -41.51
N HIS A 8 29.12 11.83 -40.89
CA HIS A 8 27.81 12.24 -41.44
C HIS A 8 27.13 13.17 -40.43
N ILE A 9 27.28 14.47 -40.70
CA ILE A 9 26.48 15.55 -40.15
C ILE A 9 25.51 15.96 -41.26
N LEU A 10 24.21 15.92 -41.00
CA LEU A 10 23.25 16.72 -41.75
C LEU A 10 22.11 17.16 -40.83
N ILE A 11 21.79 18.44 -40.98
CA ILE A 11 21.15 19.37 -40.06
C ILE A 11 19.77 19.77 -40.62
N LEU A 12 18.79 19.90 -39.72
CA LEU A 12 17.55 20.71 -39.70
C LEU A 12 16.67 20.94 -40.96
N ALA A 13 15.36 20.73 -40.78
CA ALA A 13 14.26 21.67 -41.08
C ALA A 13 12.97 21.15 -40.37
N MET A 14 12.41 21.75 -39.31
CA MET A 14 11.60 22.98 -39.18
C MET A 14 10.25 22.99 -39.96
N LEU A 15 9.16 22.98 -39.16
CA LEU A 15 7.93 23.79 -39.24
C LEU A 15 6.57 23.18 -39.68
N ALA A 16 5.63 23.35 -38.73
CA ALA A 16 4.23 23.80 -38.86
C ALA A 16 3.10 22.76 -38.98
N GLY A 17 2.12 22.86 -38.08
CA GLY A 17 0.78 22.28 -38.25
C GLY A 17 0.03 21.99 -36.95
N SER A 18 -0.55 23.03 -36.34
CA SER A 18 -1.40 22.97 -35.16
C SER A 18 -2.73 22.24 -35.43
N ALA A 19 -3.08 21.26 -34.59
CA ALA A 19 -4.48 20.89 -34.33
C ALA A 19 -4.56 20.29 -32.93
N TRP A 20 -4.98 21.12 -31.98
CA TRP A 20 -5.33 20.72 -30.63
C TRP A 20 -6.61 19.87 -30.71
N ALA A 21 -6.54 18.61 -30.29
CA ALA A 21 -7.73 17.82 -30.04
C ALA A 21 -8.25 18.14 -28.63
N GLU A 22 -9.55 18.36 -28.52
CA GLU A 22 -10.29 18.89 -27.38
C GLU A 22 -10.03 18.20 -26.03
N PRO A 23 -10.06 18.96 -24.91
CA PRO A 23 -10.18 18.37 -23.58
C PRO A 23 -11.61 17.86 -23.38
N ALA A 24 -11.74 16.60 -22.98
CA ALA A 24 -12.99 16.07 -22.45
C ALA A 24 -13.35 16.84 -21.17
N ALA A 25 -14.48 17.55 -21.20
CA ALA A 25 -15.00 18.29 -20.05
C ALA A 25 -15.24 17.32 -18.89
N THR A 26 -14.51 17.52 -17.80
CA THR A 26 -14.78 16.81 -16.54
C THR A 26 -16.00 17.45 -15.88
N ALA A 27 -16.79 16.67 -15.14
CA ALA A 27 -18.03 17.13 -14.50
C ALA A 27 -17.84 18.33 -13.53
N ALA A 28 -16.60 18.67 -13.17
CA ALA A 28 -16.27 19.88 -12.42
C ALA A 28 -16.39 21.17 -13.25
N ASP A 29 -16.14 21.12 -14.56
CA ASP A 29 -16.20 22.30 -15.45
C ASP A 29 -17.63 22.74 -15.80
N ALA A 30 -18.61 21.83 -15.71
CA ALA A 30 -20.02 22.14 -15.90
C ALA A 30 -20.58 23.03 -14.77
N CYS A 31 -20.00 22.96 -13.57
CA CYS A 31 -20.45 23.73 -12.42
C CYS A 31 -19.91 25.18 -12.41
N ALA A 32 -18.79 25.43 -13.09
CA ALA A 32 -18.21 26.77 -13.21
C ALA A 32 -18.79 27.60 -14.37
N ALA A 33 -19.34 26.95 -15.41
CA ALA A 33 -19.93 27.63 -16.57
C ALA A 33 -21.27 28.31 -16.26
N ALA A 34 -22.00 27.86 -15.23
CA ALA A 34 -23.30 28.42 -14.85
C ALA A 34 -23.22 29.79 -14.14
N GLN A 35 -22.05 30.25 -13.69
CA GLN A 35 -21.92 31.51 -12.95
C GLN A 35 -21.60 32.76 -13.79
N ARG A 36 -21.35 32.65 -15.10
CA ARG A 36 -21.14 33.83 -15.98
C ARG A 36 -22.35 34.24 -16.82
N GLY A 37 -23.43 33.46 -16.80
CA GLY A 37 -24.69 33.81 -17.44
C GLY A 37 -25.63 34.46 -16.43
N GLY A 38 -25.71 35.79 -16.43
CA GLY A 38 -26.60 36.54 -15.54
C GLY A 38 -28.06 36.11 -15.66
N LYS A 39 -28.52 35.27 -14.73
CA LYS A 39 -29.93 35.17 -14.32
C LYS A 39 -30.01 34.43 -12.98
N ALA A 40 -30.49 35.12 -11.96
CA ALA A 40 -30.77 34.52 -10.67
C ALA A 40 -31.99 33.59 -10.77
N ALA A 41 -31.81 32.29 -10.51
CA ALA A 41 -32.82 31.42 -9.87
C ALA A 41 -32.25 30.00 -9.61
N GLN A 42 -32.41 29.57 -8.36
CA GLN A 42 -32.40 28.19 -7.82
C GLN A 42 -31.07 27.43 -7.69
N ALA A 43 -30.41 27.72 -6.56
CA ALA A 43 -29.42 26.86 -5.93
C ALA A 43 -30.11 25.66 -5.26
N ASP A 44 -30.34 24.57 -6.01
CA ASP A 44 -30.67 23.26 -5.41
C ASP A 44 -30.36 22.05 -6.31
N ALA A 45 -29.66 22.24 -7.44
CA ALA A 45 -29.43 21.16 -8.41
C ALA A 45 -28.06 20.45 -8.31
N CYS A 46 -27.25 20.72 -7.27
CA CYS A 46 -25.95 20.06 -7.08
C CYS A 46 -25.75 19.41 -5.71
N ALA A 47 -26.81 19.20 -4.95
CA ALA A 47 -26.77 18.45 -3.69
C ALA A 47 -27.40 17.06 -3.86
N GLY A 48 -26.79 16.23 -4.71
CA GLY A 48 -27.05 14.80 -4.79
C GLY A 48 -25.99 14.03 -4.01
N ALA A 49 -25.91 14.22 -2.70
CA ALA A 49 -25.08 13.40 -1.84
C ALA A 49 -25.69 12.00 -1.74
N SER A 50 -25.28 11.10 -2.63
CA SER A 50 -25.47 9.67 -2.44
C SER A 50 -24.66 9.24 -1.21
N VAL A 51 -25.34 9.10 -0.09
CA VAL A 51 -24.81 8.51 1.14
C VAL A 51 -24.42 7.05 0.84
N PRO A 52 -23.16 6.63 0.97
CA PRO A 52 -22.86 5.22 1.03
C PRO A 52 -23.38 4.70 2.37
N ARG A 53 -24.32 3.76 2.30
CA ARG A 53 -24.78 2.96 3.42
C ARG A 53 -23.57 2.41 4.16
N GLU A 54 -23.44 2.81 5.42
CA GLU A 54 -22.47 2.30 6.38
C GLU A 54 -22.64 0.78 6.47
N ALA A 55 -21.76 0.08 5.74
CA ALA A 55 -21.50 -1.33 6.01
C ALA A 55 -20.59 -1.33 7.22
N ASP A 56 -21.17 -1.73 8.35
CA ASP A 56 -20.50 -2.10 9.59
C ASP A 56 -19.54 -3.25 9.30
N ASN A 57 -18.37 -2.92 8.76
CA ASN A 57 -17.21 -3.76 8.75
C ASN A 57 -16.40 -3.30 9.95
N THR A 58 -16.53 -4.03 11.05
CA THR A 58 -15.53 -4.10 12.12
C THR A 58 -14.25 -4.75 11.56
N GLY A 59 -13.66 -4.12 10.55
CA GLY A 59 -12.35 -4.41 10.00
C GLY A 59 -11.42 -3.36 10.56
N LEU A 60 -10.41 -3.82 11.29
CA LEU A 60 -9.32 -3.04 11.86
C LEU A 60 -8.89 -1.93 10.88
N ALA A 61 -9.34 -0.69 11.12
CA ALA A 61 -8.89 0.44 10.34
C ALA A 61 -7.37 0.55 10.46
N PRO A 62 -6.61 0.72 9.36
CA PRO A 62 -5.19 0.99 9.45
C PRO A 62 -5.00 2.24 10.31
N SER A 63 -4.30 2.08 11.43
CA SER A 63 -4.10 3.16 12.39
C SER A 63 -3.28 4.28 11.73
N PRO A 64 -3.77 5.53 11.66
CA PRO A 64 -3.01 6.66 11.15
C PRO A 64 -1.92 7.01 12.17
N GLY A 65 -0.82 6.26 12.13
CA GLY A 65 0.27 6.36 13.09
C GLY A 65 1.29 5.21 13.03
N SER A 66 1.31 4.42 11.95
CA SER A 66 2.24 3.29 11.85
C SER A 66 3.65 3.79 11.57
N ASP A 67 4.54 3.68 12.55
CA ASP A 67 5.99 3.90 12.41
C ASP A 67 6.59 2.70 11.65
N TRP A 68 6.39 2.68 10.33
CA TRP A 68 6.87 1.61 9.47
C TRP A 68 8.39 1.44 9.56
N GLN A 69 8.83 0.24 9.92
CA GLN A 69 10.24 -0.11 10.06
C GLN A 69 10.70 -0.96 8.87
N PRO A 70 11.86 -0.68 8.27
CA PRO A 70 12.35 -1.47 7.14
C PRO A 70 12.67 -2.89 7.61
N LEU A 71 12.15 -3.89 6.91
CA LEU A 71 12.28 -5.29 7.32
C LEU A 71 13.69 -5.84 7.07
N ALA A 72 14.20 -5.63 5.86
CA ALA A 72 15.55 -6.00 5.48
C ALA A 72 16.07 -5.03 4.40
N PRO A 73 16.48 -3.81 4.79
CA PRO A 73 16.71 -2.72 3.82
C PRO A 73 17.75 -3.02 2.74
N GLN A 74 18.72 -3.90 3.01
CA GLN A 74 19.76 -4.27 2.06
C GLN A 74 19.32 -5.33 1.04
N SER A 75 18.49 -6.30 1.45
CA SER A 75 18.10 -7.44 0.61
C SER A 75 16.68 -7.34 0.04
N MET A 76 15.82 -6.55 0.68
CA MET A 76 14.41 -6.36 0.31
C MET A 76 14.05 -4.87 0.42
N PRO A 77 14.58 -4.02 -0.47
CA PRO A 77 14.22 -2.60 -0.49
C PRO A 77 12.73 -2.45 -0.76
N GLY A 78 12.07 -1.55 0.00
CA GLY A 78 10.62 -1.32 -0.13
C GLY A 78 9.74 -2.23 0.71
N VAL A 79 10.31 -3.15 1.50
CA VAL A 79 9.56 -4.02 2.42
C VAL A 79 9.70 -3.53 3.86
N PHE A 80 8.56 -3.35 4.53
CA PHE A 80 8.45 -2.78 5.87
C PHE A 80 7.56 -3.66 6.75
N TYR A 81 7.63 -3.47 8.05
CA TYR A 81 6.69 -4.03 9.01
C TYR A 81 6.24 -2.93 9.98
N ASP A 82 5.04 -3.09 10.54
CA ASP A 82 4.53 -2.21 11.58
C ASP A 82 4.82 -2.80 12.96
N GLY A 83 5.73 -2.18 13.71
CA GLY A 83 6.09 -2.62 15.05
C GLY A 83 4.92 -2.55 16.05
N ALA A 84 3.97 -1.63 15.83
CA ALA A 84 2.79 -1.48 16.69
C ALA A 84 1.76 -2.61 16.48
N SER A 85 1.76 -3.24 15.31
CA SER A 85 0.88 -4.39 15.02
C SER A 85 1.32 -5.70 15.68
N ILE A 86 2.56 -5.77 16.21
CA ILE A 86 3.12 -7.02 16.74
C ILE A 86 2.38 -7.43 18.02
N THR A 87 1.63 -8.51 17.93
CA THR A 87 0.81 -9.02 19.03
C THR A 87 1.00 -10.52 19.21
N GLN A 88 1.16 -10.99 20.44
CA GLN A 88 1.16 -12.42 20.72
C GLN A 88 -0.27 -12.96 20.79
N LEU A 89 -0.62 -13.88 19.91
CA LEU A 89 -1.94 -14.51 19.87
C LEU A 89 -2.04 -15.75 20.76
N SER A 90 -0.91 -16.47 20.96
CA SER A 90 -0.86 -17.67 21.80
C SER A 90 0.54 -17.88 22.38
N GLU A 91 0.62 -18.44 23.60
CA GLU A 91 1.88 -18.81 24.26
C GLU A 91 2.30 -20.27 23.98
N ARG A 92 1.35 -21.19 23.73
CA ARG A 92 1.62 -22.61 23.47
C ARG A 92 0.63 -23.19 22.44
N PRO A 93 0.99 -23.32 21.15
CA PRO A 93 2.26 -22.90 20.54
C PRO A 93 2.43 -21.38 20.55
N VAL A 94 3.67 -20.90 20.39
CA VAL A 94 3.96 -19.47 20.26
C VAL A 94 3.47 -19.01 18.89
N VAL A 95 2.45 -18.15 18.89
CA VAL A 95 1.86 -17.58 17.68
C VAL A 95 1.85 -16.06 17.80
N MET A 96 2.38 -15.40 16.78
CA MET A 96 2.49 -13.94 16.69
C MET A 96 1.65 -13.42 15.52
N LEU A 97 1.09 -12.24 15.65
CA LEU A 97 0.48 -11.45 14.57
C LEU A 97 1.39 -10.27 14.30
N ALA A 98 1.59 -9.93 13.03
CA ALA A 98 2.20 -8.68 12.60
C ALA A 98 1.72 -8.29 11.20
N THR A 99 1.81 -7.00 10.90
CA THR A 99 1.52 -6.44 9.58
C THR A 99 2.82 -6.15 8.85
N VAL A 100 2.94 -6.68 7.63
CA VAL A 100 4.03 -6.39 6.70
C VAL A 100 3.50 -5.55 5.55
N ALA A 101 4.34 -4.70 4.96
CA ALA A 101 3.95 -3.83 3.87
C ALA A 101 5.00 -3.73 2.76
N TRP A 102 4.53 -3.45 1.55
CA TRP A 102 5.33 -3.15 0.38
C TRP A 102 5.01 -1.73 -0.09
N PHE A 103 6.03 -0.89 -0.19
CA PHE A 103 5.93 0.47 -0.71
C PHE A 103 6.61 0.53 -2.06
N TYR A 104 5.83 0.79 -3.10
CA TYR A 104 6.35 0.80 -4.46
C TYR A 104 6.82 2.19 -4.85
N ALA A 105 7.99 2.26 -5.49
CA ALA A 105 8.51 3.50 -6.04
C ALA A 105 7.64 4.05 -7.19
N GLN A 106 6.93 3.17 -7.89
CA GLN A 106 5.96 3.50 -8.93
C GLN A 106 4.65 2.76 -8.65
N PRO A 107 3.48 3.42 -8.76
CA PRO A 107 2.20 2.75 -8.57
C PRO A 107 2.03 1.55 -9.49
N ARG A 108 1.46 0.47 -8.95
CA ARG A 108 1.02 -0.71 -9.69
C ARG A 108 -0.46 -0.60 -10.01
N VAL A 109 -0.97 -1.48 -10.88
CA VAL A 109 -2.40 -1.50 -11.25
C VAL A 109 -3.02 -2.80 -10.73
N SER A 110 -4.16 -2.71 -10.06
CA SER A 110 -4.91 -3.89 -9.62
C SER A 110 -5.49 -4.61 -10.85
N GLU A 111 -5.25 -5.93 -10.92
CA GLU A 111 -5.78 -6.78 -11.99
C GLU A 111 -7.31 -6.94 -11.90
N THR A 112 -7.88 -6.77 -10.70
CA THR A 112 -9.31 -6.96 -10.45
C THR A 112 -10.14 -5.75 -10.87
N ASN A 113 -9.66 -4.54 -10.59
CA ASN A 113 -10.44 -3.31 -10.78
C ASN A 113 -9.75 -2.23 -11.64
N GLY A 114 -8.52 -2.44 -12.08
CA GLY A 114 -7.78 -1.52 -12.94
C GLY A 114 -7.32 -0.22 -12.25
N GLN A 115 -7.52 -0.08 -10.93
CA GLN A 115 -7.12 1.12 -10.20
C GLN A 115 -5.64 1.05 -9.79
N PRO A 116 -4.93 2.19 -9.80
CA PRO A 116 -3.55 2.24 -9.34
C PRO A 116 -3.46 2.15 -7.81
N TYR A 117 -2.44 1.45 -7.31
CA TYR A 117 -2.08 1.38 -5.89
C TYR A 117 -0.58 1.59 -5.68
N GLY A 118 -0.23 2.39 -4.66
CA GLY A 118 1.14 2.74 -4.31
C GLY A 118 1.74 1.86 -3.22
N SER A 119 0.89 1.15 -2.45
CA SER A 119 1.35 0.30 -1.37
C SER A 119 0.41 -0.86 -1.10
N VAL A 120 0.95 -1.90 -0.44
CA VAL A 120 0.22 -3.10 -0.04
C VAL A 120 0.55 -3.41 1.41
N THR A 121 -0.44 -3.86 2.17
CA THR A 121 -0.23 -4.45 3.51
C THR A 121 -0.77 -5.86 3.57
N GLN A 122 -0.18 -6.67 4.44
CA GLN A 122 -0.60 -8.02 4.72
C GLN A 122 -0.57 -8.29 6.22
N ALA A 123 -1.69 -8.77 6.75
CA ALA A 123 -1.78 -9.26 8.13
C ALA A 123 -1.31 -10.72 8.18
N VAL A 124 -0.19 -10.96 8.89
CA VAL A 124 0.49 -12.25 8.97
C VAL A 124 0.37 -12.84 10.37
N ILE A 125 -0.22 -14.03 10.44
CA ILE A 125 -0.16 -14.89 11.63
C ILE A 125 1.03 -15.84 11.47
N MET A 126 2.00 -15.75 12.37
CA MET A 126 3.20 -16.57 12.36
C MET A 126 3.19 -17.56 13.52
N ASN A 127 3.25 -18.85 13.19
CA ASN A 127 3.48 -19.91 14.17
C ASN A 127 4.99 -20.10 14.36
N CYS A 128 5.53 -19.42 15.38
CA CYS A 128 6.95 -19.45 15.71
C CYS A 128 7.42 -20.84 16.14
N SER A 129 6.53 -21.67 16.71
CA SER A 129 6.84 -23.04 17.12
C SER A 129 6.96 -23.99 15.93
N ASN A 130 6.15 -23.81 14.89
CA ASN A 130 6.08 -24.73 13.75
C ASN A 130 6.75 -24.20 12.47
N ASN A 131 7.30 -22.98 12.49
CA ASN A 131 7.91 -22.33 11.32
C ASN A 131 6.95 -22.20 10.13
N THR A 132 5.68 -21.91 10.41
CA THR A 132 4.66 -21.66 9.40
C THR A 132 4.04 -20.28 9.57
N TYR A 133 3.45 -19.78 8.50
CA TYR A 133 2.70 -18.52 8.52
C TYR A 133 1.39 -18.65 7.73
N THR A 134 0.44 -17.79 8.08
CA THR A 134 -0.83 -17.62 7.40
C THR A 134 -1.00 -16.15 7.13
N VAL A 135 -1.31 -15.79 5.88
CA VAL A 135 -1.72 -14.42 5.55
C VAL A 135 -3.24 -14.39 5.61
N THR A 136 -3.79 -13.48 6.40
CA THR A 136 -5.25 -13.41 6.65
C THR A 136 -5.93 -12.41 5.73
N GLU A 137 -5.23 -11.35 5.36
CA GLU A 137 -5.75 -10.29 4.52
C GLU A 137 -4.61 -9.66 3.71
N THR A 138 -4.92 -9.26 2.46
CA THR A 138 -4.04 -8.39 1.65
C THR A 138 -4.83 -7.16 1.26
N GLN A 139 -4.31 -5.98 1.59
CA GLN A 139 -4.98 -4.70 1.33
C GLN A 139 -4.10 -3.83 0.43
N HIS A 140 -4.70 -3.28 -0.63
CA HIS A 140 -4.06 -2.38 -1.58
C HIS A 140 -4.48 -0.94 -1.30
N TYR A 141 -3.52 -0.03 -1.25
CA TYR A 141 -3.75 1.38 -0.92
C TYR A 141 -3.31 2.30 -2.06
N ALA A 142 -4.13 3.30 -2.36
CA ALA A 142 -3.87 4.26 -3.44
C ALA A 142 -2.59 5.07 -3.20
N GLY A 143 -2.34 5.45 -1.94
CA GLY A 143 -1.17 6.24 -1.54
C GLY A 143 0.06 5.40 -1.22
N PRO A 144 1.20 6.07 -0.99
CA PRO A 144 2.40 5.43 -0.46
C PRO A 144 2.18 5.05 1.02
N ASN A 145 3.05 4.19 1.56
CA ASN A 145 3.14 3.93 3.00
C ASN A 145 1.84 3.46 3.68
N ALA A 146 1.00 2.68 2.97
CA ALA A 146 -0.32 2.24 3.41
C ALA A 146 -1.30 3.39 3.72
N THR A 147 -1.20 4.49 2.97
CA THR A 147 -2.09 5.66 3.12
C THR A 147 -3.04 5.83 1.93
N GLY A 148 -4.04 6.70 2.08
CA GLY A 148 -5.04 6.96 1.05
C GLY A 148 -6.18 5.94 1.07
N SER A 149 -7.02 5.98 0.03
CA SER A 149 -8.18 5.09 -0.07
C SER A 149 -7.74 3.65 -0.26
N LEU A 150 -8.45 2.72 0.38
CA LEU A 150 -8.37 1.30 0.10
C LEU A 150 -8.86 1.06 -1.33
N VAL A 151 -7.96 0.57 -2.18
CA VAL A 151 -8.23 0.24 -3.58
C VAL A 151 -8.88 -1.13 -3.68
N GLU A 152 -8.42 -2.07 -2.87
CA GLU A 152 -8.85 -3.46 -2.90
C GLU A 152 -8.49 -4.13 -1.58
N SER A 153 -9.38 -5.00 -1.09
CA SER A 153 -9.03 -5.98 -0.06
C SER A 153 -9.31 -7.37 -0.63
N LEU A 154 -8.27 -8.21 -0.62
CA LEU A 154 -8.31 -9.55 -1.14
C LEU A 154 -8.31 -10.54 0.04
N PRO A 155 -9.35 -11.40 0.16
CA PRO A 155 -9.24 -12.54 1.03
C PRO A 155 -8.13 -13.44 0.47
N VAL A 156 -7.20 -13.84 1.32
CA VAL A 156 -6.07 -14.63 0.84
C VAL A 156 -6.48 -16.08 0.66
N ALA A 157 -6.96 -16.41 -0.54
CA ALA A 157 -7.13 -17.80 -0.93
C ALA A 157 -5.75 -18.48 -0.99
N GLY A 158 -5.46 -19.39 -0.05
CA GLY A 158 -4.39 -20.37 -0.20
C GLY A 158 -3.09 -20.14 0.56
N MET A 159 -2.89 -19.02 1.26
CA MET A 159 -1.72 -18.84 2.15
C MET A 159 -2.08 -19.18 3.59
N SER A 160 -2.35 -20.46 3.84
CA SER A 160 -2.59 -21.00 5.19
C SER A 160 -1.50 -21.99 5.56
N SER A 161 -0.90 -21.79 6.74
CA SER A 161 0.17 -22.64 7.27
C SER A 161 1.30 -22.92 6.27
N ALA A 162 1.65 -21.92 5.47
CA ALA A 162 2.74 -21.99 4.50
C ALA A 162 4.09 -22.05 5.22
N PRO A 163 5.08 -22.79 4.68
CA PRO A 163 6.38 -22.93 5.33
C PRO A 163 7.22 -21.66 5.18
N VAL A 164 7.71 -21.11 6.30
CA VAL A 164 8.52 -19.87 6.33
C VAL A 164 9.82 -19.99 5.52
N VAL A 165 10.40 -21.19 5.42
CA VAL A 165 11.67 -21.44 4.71
C VAL A 165 11.62 -21.14 3.21
N ARG A 166 10.44 -20.95 2.61
CA ARG A 166 10.29 -20.67 1.18
C ARG A 166 10.06 -19.19 0.86
N ASP A 167 9.72 -18.39 1.88
CA ASP A 167 9.40 -16.99 1.70
C ASP A 167 10.46 -16.12 2.40
N PRO A 168 11.28 -15.36 1.64
CA PRO A 168 12.34 -14.52 2.23
C PRO A 168 11.78 -13.42 3.13
N VAL A 169 10.61 -12.85 2.81
CA VAL A 169 9.96 -11.82 3.61
C VAL A 169 9.57 -12.40 4.96
N GLN A 170 8.88 -13.54 4.95
CA GLN A 170 8.41 -14.16 6.19
C GLN A 170 9.56 -14.72 7.03
N ARG A 171 10.64 -15.16 6.39
CA ARG A 171 11.85 -15.56 7.10
C ARG A 171 12.49 -14.40 7.85
N SER A 172 12.61 -13.23 7.22
CA SER A 172 13.11 -12.03 7.91
C SER A 172 12.13 -11.57 8.98
N LEU A 173 10.82 -11.55 8.70
CA LEU A 173 9.81 -11.16 9.68
C LEU A 173 9.88 -12.04 10.94
N ARG A 174 10.07 -13.36 10.77
CA ARG A 174 10.27 -14.29 11.87
C ARG A 174 11.40 -13.87 12.81
N THR A 175 12.53 -13.40 12.27
CA THR A 175 13.67 -12.98 13.10
C THR A 175 13.38 -11.74 13.94
N VAL A 176 12.35 -10.97 13.56
CA VAL A 176 11.91 -9.77 14.27
C VAL A 176 10.86 -10.11 15.33
N ILE A 177 9.85 -10.91 14.96
CA ILE A 177 8.64 -11.07 15.80
C ILE A 177 8.65 -12.33 16.66
N CYS A 178 9.43 -13.36 16.30
CA CYS A 178 9.49 -14.59 17.07
C CYS A 178 10.62 -14.52 18.11
N PRO A 179 10.36 -14.92 19.36
CA PRO A 179 11.40 -15.02 20.36
C PRO A 179 12.45 -16.09 19.99
N ALA A 180 13.72 -15.78 20.23
CA ALA A 180 14.87 -16.64 19.89
C ALA A 180 14.76 -18.07 20.44
N ASP A 181 14.17 -18.24 21.63
CA ASP A 181 14.10 -19.52 22.33
C ASP A 181 12.67 -20.07 22.48
N GLY A 182 11.70 -19.54 21.74
CA GLY A 182 10.28 -19.85 21.98
C GLY A 182 9.77 -19.39 23.35
N ARG A 183 10.54 -18.54 24.06
CA ARG A 183 10.15 -17.89 25.31
C ARG A 183 9.82 -16.43 25.08
N ARG A 184 8.62 -16.04 25.51
CA ARG A 184 8.02 -14.70 25.63
C ARG A 184 8.75 -13.55 24.92
N ALA A 185 8.05 -12.89 23.99
CA ALA A 185 8.40 -11.53 23.62
C ALA A 185 8.38 -10.63 24.88
N PRO A 186 9.36 -9.73 25.06
CA PRO A 186 9.34 -8.82 26.20
C PRO A 186 8.08 -7.94 26.12
N PRO A 187 7.42 -7.66 27.27
CA PRO A 187 6.27 -6.76 27.28
C PRO A 187 6.71 -5.38 26.81
N GLN A 188 6.02 -4.84 25.80
CA GLN A 188 6.18 -3.43 25.42
C GLN A 188 5.69 -2.57 26.59
N GLY A 189 6.61 -1.78 27.14
CA GLY A 189 6.36 -0.55 27.92
C GLY A 189 5.24 -0.56 28.96
N THR A 190 5.56 -0.91 30.20
CA THR A 190 5.08 -0.09 31.32
C THR A 190 6.19 0.86 31.70
N ALA A 191 5.96 2.14 31.46
CA ALA A 191 6.75 3.22 32.04
C ALA A 191 6.79 3.01 33.55
N ALA A 192 7.95 2.60 34.08
CA ALA A 192 8.22 2.67 35.50
C ALA A 192 8.43 4.14 35.85
N GLY A 193 7.34 4.80 36.22
CA GLY A 193 7.39 6.03 36.97
C GLY A 193 8.09 5.77 38.31
N LYS A 194 9.17 6.53 38.52
CA LYS A 194 9.54 7.25 39.75
C LYS A 194 9.11 6.62 41.08
N ASP A 195 10.11 6.25 41.89
CA ASP A 195 10.34 6.81 43.23
C ASP A 195 11.83 6.70 43.59
#